data_AF-A0AAE4HYC7-F1
#
_entry.id   AF-A0AAE4HYC7-F1
#
_cell.length_a   1.000
_cell.length_b   1.000
_cell.length_c   1.000
_cell.angle_alpha   90.00
_cell.angle_beta   90.00
_cell.angle_gamma   90.00
#
_symmetry.space_group_name_H-M   'P 1'
#
loop_
_entity.id
_entity.type
_entity.pdbx_description
1 polymer ?
#
loop_
_entity_poly.entity_id
_entity_poly.type
_entity_poly.pdbx_seq_one_letter_code
_entity_poly.pdbx_strand_id
1 'polypeptide(L)'
;MKLYLSDRLNPYENIAFEKHLLDLKEEALFLWVNQPSVIIGRNQNPYAEVDMEYLKENKICLVRRYSGGGAVYHDQGNLNYSYISTEESTEEIINLIQKVLETKGIIVEKNGRNDLTVDGKKISGMVYLIDNEWVLHHGTCLVDLNEAVLCKVLKPSKIKLQSKGITSVKSRVLNLNQKNGELSSSNLIASFCQVLNQEPILPDWTDDIIDQAKYLSSEEWIFAQSPDFTAQIEEKTVSGLFQVFIETKDNKIKAIKVYTDSLNPRFSDENFNTFIGNDYNPENNDKIVELIRLL
;
A
#
# COMPACT_ATOMS: atom_id res chain seq x y z
N MET A 1 1.89 15.67 17.68
CA MET A 1 1.02 14.67 17.04
C MET A 1 -0.20 14.28 17.87
N LYS A 2 -1.39 14.19 17.24
CA LYS A 2 -2.62 13.59 17.81
C LYS A 2 -2.67 12.07 17.56
N LEU A 3 -3.28 11.30 18.47
CA LEU A 3 -3.53 9.87 18.29
C LEU A 3 -5.01 9.63 17.95
N TYR A 4 -5.29 9.03 16.80
CA TYR A 4 -6.64 8.58 16.41
C TYR A 4 -6.73 7.05 16.40
N LEU A 5 -7.91 6.52 16.73
CA LEU A 5 -8.23 5.10 16.63
C LEU A 5 -9.57 4.92 15.91
N SER A 6 -9.56 4.16 14.81
CA SER A 6 -10.81 3.82 14.14
C SER A 6 -11.66 2.86 14.99
N ASP A 7 -12.94 3.18 15.13
CA ASP A 7 -13.99 2.29 15.61
C ASP A 7 -14.70 1.53 14.47
N ARG A 8 -14.22 1.67 13.23
CA ARG A 8 -14.79 1.03 12.04
C ARG A 8 -13.85 0.03 11.39
N LEU A 9 -14.44 -1.04 10.84
CA LEU A 9 -13.72 -2.10 10.14
C LEU A 9 -13.81 -1.99 8.61
N ASN A 10 -14.57 -1.03 8.09
CA ASN A 10 -14.72 -0.84 6.66
C ASN A 10 -13.43 -0.22 6.09
N PRO A 11 -12.74 -0.91 5.16
CA PRO A 11 -11.46 -0.43 4.66
C PRO A 11 -11.58 0.85 3.82
N TYR A 12 -12.72 1.09 3.15
CA TYR A 12 -12.93 2.31 2.38
C TYR A 12 -13.09 3.52 3.28
N GLU A 13 -13.79 3.37 4.41
CA GLU A 13 -13.97 4.44 5.40
C GLU A 13 -12.64 4.76 6.10
N ASN A 14 -11.88 3.75 6.50
CA ASN A 14 -10.58 3.96 7.12
C ASN A 14 -9.59 4.66 6.17
N ILE A 15 -9.55 4.27 4.89
CA ILE A 15 -8.67 4.93 3.90
C ILE A 15 -9.17 6.35 3.56
N ALA A 16 -10.49 6.58 3.55
CA ALA A 16 -11.04 7.92 3.41
C ALA A 16 -10.62 8.83 4.57
N PHE A 17 -10.71 8.33 5.81
CA PHE A 17 -10.28 9.10 6.98
C PHE A 17 -8.77 9.36 7.01
N GLU A 18 -7.95 8.37 6.63
CA GLU A 18 -6.50 8.56 6.44
C GLU A 18 -6.23 9.70 5.45
N LYS A 19 -6.92 9.73 4.30
CA LYS A 19 -6.77 10.80 3.32
C LYS A 19 -7.26 12.14 3.84
N HIS A 20 -8.36 12.16 4.59
CA HIS A 20 -8.90 13.35 5.21
C HIS A 20 -7.91 14.00 6.20
N LEU A 21 -7.23 13.21 7.04
CA LEU A 21 -6.19 13.72 7.94
C LEU A 21 -5.03 14.38 7.17
N LEU A 22 -4.64 13.79 6.04
CA LEU A 22 -3.64 14.36 5.15
C LEU A 22 -4.12 15.69 4.52
N ASP A 23 -5.36 15.74 4.04
CA ASP A 23 -5.95 16.97 3.46
C ASP A 23 -6.08 18.10 4.48
N LEU A 24 -6.40 17.76 5.73
CA LEU A 24 -6.43 18.71 6.83
C LEU A 24 -5.05 19.18 7.26
N LYS A 25 -3.97 18.57 6.74
CA LYS A 25 -2.59 18.89 7.13
C LYS A 25 -2.42 18.76 8.65
N GLU A 26 -2.91 17.65 9.18
CA GLU A 26 -2.91 17.40 10.62
C GLU A 26 -1.80 16.41 10.99
N GLU A 27 -0.90 16.82 11.88
CA GLU A 27 0.13 15.92 12.42
C GLU A 27 -0.51 14.87 13.34
N ALA A 28 -0.64 13.64 12.83
CA ALA A 28 -1.43 12.59 13.46
C ALA A 28 -0.82 11.18 13.30
N LEU A 29 -1.06 10.33 14.30
CA LEU A 29 -0.96 8.88 14.19
C LEU A 29 -2.37 8.32 14.22
N PHE A 30 -2.78 7.64 13.16
CA PHE A 30 -4.06 6.96 13.06
C PHE A 30 -3.84 5.45 13.08
N LEU A 31 -4.45 4.77 14.05
CA LEU A 31 -4.43 3.32 14.19
C LEU A 31 -5.76 2.73 13.75
N TRP A 32 -5.73 1.67 12.94
CA TRP A 32 -6.95 1.13 12.35
C TRP A 32 -6.80 -0.34 11.94
N VAL A 33 -7.93 -1.04 11.92
CA VAL A 33 -8.03 -2.46 11.55
C VAL A 33 -9.13 -2.61 10.51
N ASN A 34 -8.94 -3.48 9.53
CA ASN A 34 -9.94 -3.74 8.50
C ASN A 34 -10.56 -5.12 8.68
N GLN A 35 -11.80 -5.26 8.21
CA GLN A 35 -12.34 -6.56 7.81
C GLN A 35 -11.51 -7.15 6.65
N PRO A 36 -11.67 -8.46 6.34
CA PRO A 36 -10.95 -9.12 5.25
C PRO A 36 -10.96 -8.31 3.94
N SER A 37 -9.78 -7.87 3.51
CA SER A 37 -9.62 -7.00 2.36
C SER A 37 -8.24 -7.17 1.70
N VAL A 38 -8.16 -6.93 0.40
CA VAL A 38 -6.90 -6.78 -0.33
C VAL A 38 -6.74 -5.33 -0.72
N ILE A 39 -5.66 -4.72 -0.26
CA ILE A 39 -5.32 -3.32 -0.56
C ILE A 39 -4.24 -3.29 -1.65
N ILE A 40 -4.61 -2.81 -2.83
CA ILE A 40 -3.68 -2.63 -3.96
C ILE A 40 -3.15 -1.19 -3.99
N GLY A 41 -1.91 -1.04 -4.46
CA GLY A 41 -1.29 0.27 -4.65
C GLY A 41 -2.00 1.09 -5.73
N ARG A 42 -1.83 2.41 -5.67
CA ARG A 42 -2.45 3.38 -6.57
C ARG A 42 -2.34 3.02 -8.04
N ASN A 43 -1.19 2.46 -8.43
CA ASN A 43 -0.82 2.18 -9.81
C ASN A 43 -0.74 0.67 -10.09
N GLN A 44 -1.39 -0.17 -9.30
CA GLN A 44 -1.39 -1.61 -9.57
C GLN A 44 -2.56 -2.05 -10.45
N ASN A 45 -2.34 -3.07 -11.28
CA ASN A 45 -3.40 -3.76 -12.00
C ASN A 45 -4.01 -4.83 -11.08
N PRO A 46 -5.29 -4.73 -10.69
CA PRO A 46 -5.91 -5.70 -9.79
C PRO A 46 -5.89 -7.12 -10.38
N TYR A 47 -6.17 -7.27 -11.68
CA TYR A 47 -6.23 -8.58 -12.33
C TYR A 47 -4.88 -9.31 -12.35
N ALA A 48 -3.78 -8.57 -12.31
CA ALA A 48 -2.43 -9.12 -12.26
C ALA A 48 -1.98 -9.47 -10.84
N GLU A 49 -2.54 -8.81 -9.83
CA GLU A 49 -2.04 -8.88 -8.45
C GLU A 49 -2.89 -9.76 -7.54
N VAL A 50 -4.17 -9.95 -7.85
CA VAL A 50 -5.12 -10.62 -6.94
C VAL A 50 -5.95 -11.71 -7.61
N ASP A 51 -6.42 -12.65 -6.80
CA ASP A 51 -7.38 -13.66 -7.24
C ASP A 51 -8.84 -13.17 -7.17
N MET A 52 -9.30 -12.47 -8.21
CA MET A 52 -10.63 -11.86 -8.26
C MET A 52 -11.78 -12.83 -7.95
N GLU A 53 -11.68 -14.09 -8.39
CA GLU A 53 -12.71 -15.10 -8.14
C GLU A 53 -12.73 -15.49 -6.66
N TYR A 54 -11.57 -15.78 -6.08
CA TYR A 54 -11.45 -16.10 -4.66
C TYR A 54 -11.95 -14.96 -3.77
N LEU A 55 -11.63 -13.70 -4.13
CA LEU A 55 -12.08 -12.52 -3.40
C LEU A 55 -13.62 -12.44 -3.37
N LYS A 56 -14.26 -12.65 -4.51
CA LYS A 56 -15.72 -12.64 -4.65
C LYS A 56 -16.38 -13.76 -3.84
N GLU A 57 -15.88 -15.00 -3.95
CA GLU A 57 -16.41 -16.16 -3.24
C GLU A 57 -16.32 -16.01 -1.71
N ASN A 58 -15.23 -15.42 -1.22
CA ASN A 58 -14.96 -15.28 0.20
C ASN A 58 -15.36 -13.91 0.78
N LYS A 59 -16.04 -13.07 -0.01
CA LYS A 59 -16.50 -11.71 0.39
C LYS A 59 -15.36 -10.83 0.94
N ILE A 60 -14.19 -10.92 0.31
CA ILE A 60 -13.02 -10.11 0.64
C ILE A 60 -13.06 -8.83 -0.21
N CYS A 61 -13.00 -7.67 0.43
CA CYS A 61 -13.04 -6.39 -0.29
C CYS A 61 -11.77 -6.18 -1.12
N LEU A 62 -11.89 -5.61 -2.32
CA LEU A 62 -10.76 -5.12 -3.11
C LEU A 62 -10.71 -3.60 -3.00
N VAL A 63 -9.59 -3.05 -2.53
CA VAL A 63 -9.48 -1.61 -2.27
C VAL A 63 -8.22 -1.05 -2.91
N ARG A 64 -8.34 0.06 -3.63
CA ARG A 64 -7.19 0.82 -4.14
C ARG A 64 -6.87 1.97 -3.18
N ARG A 65 -5.63 2.05 -2.71
CA ARG A 65 -5.16 3.17 -1.87
C ARG A 65 -4.57 4.30 -2.70
N TYR A 66 -4.35 5.45 -2.07
CA TYR A 66 -3.76 6.63 -2.70
C TYR A 66 -2.23 6.52 -2.92
N SER A 67 -1.52 5.79 -2.06
CA SER A 67 -0.07 5.59 -2.14
C SER A 67 0.33 4.50 -3.15
N GLY A 68 1.58 4.54 -3.59
CA GLY A 68 2.19 3.52 -4.45
C GLY A 68 2.47 2.20 -3.71
N GLY A 69 3.33 1.35 -4.29
CA GLY A 69 3.72 0.05 -3.71
C GLY A 69 2.84 -1.14 -4.09
N GLY A 70 3.12 -2.29 -3.47
CA GLY A 70 2.50 -3.59 -3.80
C GLY A 70 1.15 -3.86 -3.14
N ALA A 71 0.55 -5.01 -3.50
CA ALA A 71 -0.70 -5.48 -2.93
C ALA A 71 -0.46 -6.19 -1.58
N VAL A 72 -1.36 -5.97 -0.63
CA VAL A 72 -1.32 -6.56 0.72
C VAL A 72 -2.69 -7.07 1.13
N TYR A 73 -2.74 -8.14 1.92
CA TYR A 73 -3.97 -8.65 2.51
C TYR A 73 -4.10 -8.14 3.95
N HIS A 74 -5.29 -7.70 4.33
CA HIS A 74 -5.66 -7.28 5.67
C HIS A 74 -6.79 -8.15 6.20
N ASP A 75 -6.75 -8.41 7.50
CA ASP A 75 -7.86 -8.89 8.31
C ASP A 75 -7.71 -8.29 9.72
N GLN A 76 -8.50 -8.78 10.70
CA GLN A 76 -8.44 -8.25 12.07
C GLN A 76 -7.12 -8.55 12.79
N GLY A 77 -6.34 -9.52 12.30
CA GLY A 77 -4.99 -9.84 12.76
C GLY A 77 -3.92 -8.91 12.18
N ASN A 78 -4.28 -7.90 11.39
CA ASN A 78 -3.38 -6.91 10.84
C ASN A 78 -3.74 -5.51 11.35
N LEU A 79 -2.90 -4.97 12.24
CA LEU A 79 -3.01 -3.58 12.70
C LEU A 79 -2.36 -2.66 11.66
N ASN A 80 -3.08 -1.63 11.23
CA ASN A 80 -2.55 -0.59 10.35
C ASN A 80 -2.22 0.66 11.16
N TYR A 81 -1.23 1.40 10.67
CA TYR A 81 -0.90 2.72 11.19
C TYR A 81 -0.69 3.69 10.02
N SER A 82 -1.06 4.94 10.26
CA SER A 82 -0.85 6.05 9.35
C SER A 82 -0.25 7.20 10.13
N TYR A 83 0.98 7.57 9.81
CA TYR A 83 1.73 8.66 10.43
C TYR A 83 1.79 9.84 9.44
N ILE A 84 1.06 10.89 9.75
CA ILE A 84 0.97 12.12 8.96
C ILE A 84 1.84 13.17 9.63
N SER A 85 2.83 13.69 8.91
CA SER A 85 3.75 14.72 9.41
C SER A 85 4.37 15.50 8.25
N THR A 86 5.23 16.47 8.56
CA THR A 86 6.10 17.12 7.56
C THR A 86 7.45 16.39 7.39
N GLU A 87 7.67 15.27 8.10
CA GLU A 87 8.91 14.51 8.06
C GLU A 87 8.90 13.47 6.93
N GLU A 88 9.77 13.66 5.93
CA GLU A 88 9.94 12.69 4.85
C GLU A 88 10.64 11.40 5.33
N SER A 89 11.43 11.50 6.41
CA SER A 89 12.13 10.36 6.99
C SER A 89 11.18 9.40 7.71
N THR A 90 11.38 8.09 7.49
CA THR A 90 10.65 7.04 8.20
C THR A 90 11.16 6.79 9.62
N GLU A 91 12.26 7.41 10.04
CA GLU A 91 12.96 7.09 11.29
C GLU A 91 12.05 7.27 12.52
N GLU A 92 11.24 8.32 12.58
CA GLU A 92 10.40 8.59 13.75
C GLU A 92 9.33 7.52 13.97
N ILE A 93 8.59 7.17 12.92
CA ILE A 93 7.56 6.12 13.00
C ILE A 93 8.18 4.75 13.24
N ILE A 94 9.34 4.44 12.66
CA ILE A 94 10.07 3.19 12.91
C ILE A 94 10.48 3.11 14.38
N ASN A 95 11.08 4.18 14.93
CA ASN A 95 11.49 4.25 16.32
C ASN A 95 10.29 4.09 17.27
N LEU A 96 9.13 4.66 16.93
CA LEU A 96 7.90 4.48 17.70
C LEU A 96 7.44 3.02 17.69
N ILE A 97 7.39 2.38 16.51
CA ILE A 97 6.99 0.97 16.38
C ILE A 97 7.95 0.07 17.16
N GLN A 98 9.26 0.31 17.08
CA GLN A 98 10.26 -0.42 17.84
C GLN A 98 10.02 -0.30 19.35
N LYS A 99 9.84 0.92 19.87
CA LYS A 99 9.53 1.15 21.29
C LYS A 99 8.27 0.43 21.73
N VAL A 100 7.20 0.47 20.93
CA VAL A 100 5.93 -0.21 21.23
C VAL A 100 6.13 -1.73 21.30
N LEU A 101 6.81 -2.31 20.31
CA LEU A 101 7.03 -3.76 20.24
C LEU A 101 8.04 -4.26 21.29
N GLU A 102 8.98 -3.42 21.71
CA GLU A 102 9.90 -3.70 22.81
C GLU A 102 9.14 -3.86 24.15
N THR A 103 8.04 -3.13 24.37
CA THR A 103 7.17 -3.35 25.55
C THR A 103 6.53 -4.74 25.59
N LYS A 104 6.54 -5.45 24.45
CA LYS A 104 6.05 -6.83 24.30
C LYS A 104 7.19 -7.85 24.19
N GLY A 105 8.44 -7.41 24.43
CA GLY A 105 9.62 -8.26 24.35
C GLY A 105 10.03 -8.63 22.93
N ILE A 106 9.59 -7.87 21.92
CA ILE A 106 9.89 -8.12 20.50
C ILE A 106 10.89 -7.07 20.00
N ILE A 107 12.07 -7.52 19.59
CA ILE A 107 13.10 -6.67 19.00
C ILE A 107 12.90 -6.66 17.48
N VAL A 108 12.79 -5.46 16.91
CA VAL A 108 12.50 -5.25 15.49
C VAL A 108 13.66 -4.56 14.80
N GLU A 109 14.02 -5.07 13.63
CA GLU A 109 15.07 -4.52 12.77
C GLU A 109 14.48 -3.91 11.51
N LYS A 110 15.08 -2.81 11.05
CA LYS A 110 14.77 -2.23 9.73
C LYS A 110 15.47 -3.05 8.65
N ASN A 111 14.73 -3.48 7.64
CA ASN A 111 15.27 -4.20 6.50
C ASN A 111 14.95 -3.49 5.18
N GLY A 112 16.02 -3.09 4.47
CA GLY A 112 15.89 -2.34 3.23
C GLY A 112 15.22 -0.98 3.44
N ARG A 113 14.33 -0.61 2.51
CA ARG A 113 13.69 0.72 2.52
C ARG A 113 12.41 0.77 3.38
N ASN A 114 11.64 -0.31 3.38
CA ASN A 114 10.22 -0.25 3.74
C ASN A 114 9.74 -1.44 4.60
N ASP A 115 10.60 -2.41 4.91
CA ASP A 115 10.21 -3.59 5.67
C ASP A 115 10.76 -3.48 7.11
N LEU A 116 9.96 -3.87 8.09
CA LEU A 116 10.45 -4.20 9.43
C LEU A 116 10.43 -5.70 9.61
N THR A 117 11.45 -6.23 10.29
CA THR A 117 11.67 -7.66 10.44
C THR A 117 11.94 -8.09 11.87
N VAL A 118 11.58 -9.33 12.17
CA VAL A 118 11.96 -10.08 13.37
C VAL A 118 12.55 -11.40 12.90
N ASP A 119 13.77 -11.73 13.35
CA ASP A 119 14.55 -12.88 12.89
C ASP A 119 14.66 -12.96 11.34
N GLY A 120 14.85 -11.81 10.70
CA GLY A 120 14.92 -11.69 9.25
C GLY A 120 13.60 -11.91 8.49
N LYS A 121 12.48 -12.17 9.18
CA LYS A 121 11.15 -12.31 8.59
C LYS A 121 10.34 -11.02 8.73
N LYS A 122 9.62 -10.63 7.68
CA LYS A 122 8.85 -9.39 7.61
C LYS A 122 7.64 -9.41 8.54
N ILE A 123 7.55 -8.43 9.43
CA ILE A 123 6.39 -8.20 10.32
C ILE A 123 5.61 -6.93 9.94
N SER A 124 6.20 -6.05 9.14
CA SER A 124 5.56 -4.81 8.68
C SER A 124 6.06 -4.42 7.31
N GLY A 125 5.17 -3.90 6.47
CA GLY A 125 5.52 -3.17 5.26
C GLY A 125 4.98 -1.75 5.31
N MET A 126 5.83 -0.80 4.98
CA MET A 126 5.50 0.62 4.88
C MET A 126 5.45 1.07 3.43
N VAL A 127 4.60 2.03 3.14
CA VAL A 127 4.66 2.85 1.93
C VAL A 127 4.34 4.29 2.32
N TYR A 128 4.49 5.22 1.38
CA TYR A 128 4.27 6.62 1.67
C TYR A 128 3.60 7.34 0.51
N LEU A 129 2.98 8.48 0.83
CA LEU A 129 2.39 9.43 -0.09
C LEU A 129 2.87 10.83 0.32
N ILE A 130 3.30 11.63 -0.64
CA ILE A 130 3.71 13.02 -0.43
C ILE A 130 2.64 13.91 -1.05
N ASP A 131 2.15 14.87 -0.27
CA ASP A 131 1.28 15.95 -0.70
C ASP A 131 1.89 17.29 -0.26
N ASN A 132 2.55 17.97 -1.21
CA ASN A 132 3.36 19.15 -0.96
C ASN A 132 4.45 18.88 0.11
N GLU A 133 4.40 19.57 1.25
CA GLU A 133 5.31 19.40 2.38
C GLU A 133 4.85 18.33 3.39
N TRP A 134 3.64 17.77 3.20
CA TRP A 134 3.06 16.77 4.09
C TRP A 134 3.30 15.37 3.54
N VAL A 135 3.63 14.46 4.46
CA VAL A 135 3.96 13.08 4.16
C VAL A 135 3.08 12.17 5.02
N LEU A 136 2.40 11.26 4.35
CA LEU A 136 1.68 10.14 4.94
C LEU A 136 2.56 8.91 4.84
N HIS A 137 3.12 8.46 5.95
CA HIS A 137 3.76 7.14 6.08
C HIS A 137 2.75 6.17 6.66
N HIS A 138 2.33 5.17 5.90
CA HIS A 138 1.42 4.16 6.41
C HIS A 138 1.95 2.76 6.19
N GLY A 139 1.53 1.85 7.05
CA GLY A 139 2.01 0.49 7.01
C GLY A 139 1.15 -0.46 7.82
N THR A 140 1.59 -1.70 7.80
CA THR A 140 0.93 -2.79 8.50
C THR A 140 1.79 -3.33 9.62
N CYS A 141 1.19 -3.92 10.64
CA CYS A 141 1.82 -4.74 11.65
C CYS A 141 1.08 -6.08 11.65
N LEU A 142 1.76 -7.13 11.20
CA LEU A 142 1.21 -8.48 11.12
C LEU A 142 1.15 -9.06 12.53
N VAL A 143 0.02 -8.87 13.21
CA VAL A 143 -0.15 -9.32 14.60
C VAL A 143 -0.46 -10.81 14.62
N ASP A 144 -1.59 -11.20 14.03
CA ASP A 144 -2.05 -12.58 13.92
C ASP A 144 -2.93 -12.78 12.68
N LEU A 145 -2.44 -12.31 11.53
CA LEU A 145 -3.16 -12.36 10.27
C LEU A 145 -3.28 -13.79 9.73
N ASN A 146 -4.37 -14.10 9.02
CA ASN A 146 -4.55 -15.39 8.37
C ASN A 146 -3.61 -15.58 7.16
N GLU A 147 -2.43 -16.14 7.42
CA GLU A 147 -1.40 -16.41 6.41
C GLU A 147 -1.89 -17.33 5.28
N ALA A 148 -2.83 -18.24 5.56
CA ALA A 148 -3.38 -19.14 4.55
C ALA A 148 -4.22 -18.38 3.51
N VAL A 149 -5.00 -17.39 3.95
CA VAL A 149 -5.77 -16.52 3.06
C VAL A 149 -4.85 -15.59 2.29
N LEU A 150 -3.88 -14.94 2.95
CA LEU A 150 -2.85 -14.10 2.32
C LEU A 150 -2.22 -14.77 1.09
N CYS A 151 -1.87 -16.05 1.22
CA CYS A 151 -1.20 -16.80 0.15
C CYS A 151 -2.12 -17.22 -0.99
N LYS A 152 -3.43 -17.25 -0.77
CA LYS A 152 -4.43 -17.53 -1.80
C LYS A 152 -4.86 -16.27 -2.55
N VAL A 153 -4.97 -15.14 -1.84
CA VAL A 153 -5.50 -13.90 -2.42
C VAL A 153 -4.48 -13.17 -3.30
N LEU A 154 -3.19 -13.24 -2.97
CA LEU A 154 -2.14 -12.55 -3.73
C LEU A 154 -1.58 -13.45 -4.84
N LYS A 155 -1.53 -12.94 -6.07
CA LYS A 155 -0.92 -13.57 -7.25
C LYS A 155 0.36 -12.83 -7.66
N PRO A 156 1.46 -12.90 -6.89
CA PRO A 156 2.69 -12.23 -7.29
C PRO A 156 3.22 -12.79 -8.61
N SER A 157 3.69 -11.91 -9.51
CA SER A 157 4.27 -12.34 -10.78
C SER A 157 5.52 -13.22 -10.56
N LYS A 158 5.73 -14.20 -11.45
CA LYS A 158 6.92 -15.09 -11.40
C LYS A 158 8.23 -14.31 -11.45
N ILE A 159 8.28 -13.21 -12.21
CA ILE A 159 9.43 -12.31 -12.32
C ILE A 159 9.73 -11.64 -10.97
N LYS A 160 8.69 -11.17 -10.27
CA LYS A 160 8.82 -10.52 -8.94
C LYS A 160 9.34 -11.52 -7.89
N LEU A 161 8.88 -12.76 -7.95
CA LEU A 161 9.38 -13.85 -7.10
C LEU A 161 10.85 -14.16 -7.39
N GLN A 162 11.22 -14.33 -8.66
CA GLN A 162 12.60 -14.60 -9.09
C GLN A 162 13.57 -13.46 -8.75
N SER A 163 13.18 -12.20 -8.98
CA SER A 163 14.03 -11.03 -8.68
C SER A 163 14.35 -10.84 -7.20
N LYS A 164 13.52 -11.42 -6.32
CA LYS A 164 13.77 -11.44 -4.88
C LYS A 164 14.42 -12.74 -4.41
N GLY A 165 14.75 -13.65 -5.34
CA GLY A 165 15.39 -14.95 -5.07
C GLY A 165 14.47 -15.97 -4.39
N ILE A 166 13.15 -15.93 -4.63
CA ILE A 166 12.15 -16.61 -3.80
C ILE A 166 11.20 -17.49 -4.65
N THR A 167 10.75 -18.60 -4.07
CA THR A 167 9.77 -19.53 -4.66
C THR A 167 8.35 -19.41 -4.10
N SER A 168 8.14 -18.80 -2.92
CA SER A 168 6.81 -18.64 -2.28
C SER A 168 6.73 -17.44 -1.32
N VAL A 169 5.56 -16.79 -1.22
CA VAL A 169 5.28 -15.67 -0.27
C VAL A 169 5.29 -16.12 1.20
N LYS A 170 4.92 -17.38 1.47
CA LYS A 170 4.82 -17.94 2.84
C LYS A 170 6.12 -17.86 3.63
N SER A 171 7.28 -17.92 2.97
CA SER A 171 8.57 -17.94 3.66
C SER A 171 9.04 -16.56 4.12
N ARG A 172 8.31 -15.48 3.81
CA ARG A 172 8.77 -14.09 3.99
C ARG A 172 8.19 -13.37 5.21
N VAL A 173 7.03 -13.79 5.72
CA VAL A 173 6.31 -13.06 6.77
C VAL A 173 6.31 -13.79 8.11
N LEU A 174 6.11 -13.05 9.19
CA LEU A 174 5.97 -13.56 10.55
C LEU A 174 4.83 -12.79 11.24
N ASN A 175 3.89 -13.52 11.84
CA ASN A 175 2.94 -12.92 12.77
C ASN A 175 3.62 -12.67 14.12
N LEU A 176 3.49 -11.47 14.67
CA LEU A 176 4.04 -11.10 15.97
C LEU A 176 3.53 -12.03 17.09
N ASN A 177 2.30 -12.54 16.97
CA ASN A 177 1.74 -13.48 17.93
C ASN A 177 2.53 -14.80 18.03
N GLN A 178 3.28 -15.17 16.99
CA GLN A 178 4.18 -16.34 17.04
C GLN A 178 5.38 -16.13 17.99
N LYS A 179 5.65 -14.89 18.43
CA LYS A 179 6.73 -14.54 19.37
C LYS A 179 6.27 -14.39 20.81
N ASN A 180 5.10 -13.80 21.01
CA ASN A 180 4.60 -13.46 22.34
C ASN A 180 3.47 -14.39 22.81
N GLY A 181 2.72 -15.03 21.90
CA GLY A 181 1.65 -15.98 22.21
C GLY A 181 0.31 -15.37 22.63
N GLU A 182 0.30 -14.09 23.03
CA GLU A 182 -0.90 -13.38 23.52
C GLU A 182 -1.12 -12.02 22.84
N LEU A 183 -0.53 -11.80 21.67
CA LEU A 183 -0.68 -10.56 20.94
C LEU A 183 -1.95 -10.52 20.10
N SER A 184 -2.68 -9.41 20.25
CA SER A 184 -3.81 -9.02 19.42
C SER A 184 -3.65 -7.56 18.99
N SER A 185 -4.36 -7.16 17.94
CA SER A 185 -4.39 -5.76 17.49
C SER A 185 -4.82 -4.82 18.62
N SER A 186 -5.78 -5.23 19.46
CA SER A 186 -6.23 -4.44 20.62
C SER A 186 -5.15 -4.26 21.69
N ASN A 187 -4.42 -5.32 22.02
CA ASN A 187 -3.37 -5.25 23.04
C ASN A 187 -2.13 -4.49 22.53
N LEU A 188 -1.92 -4.47 21.20
CA LEU A 188 -0.89 -3.66 20.56
C LEU A 188 -1.29 -2.17 20.51
N ILE A 189 -2.56 -1.85 20.21
CA ILE A 189 -3.11 -0.49 20.30
C ILE A 189 -2.94 0.07 21.72
N ALA A 190 -3.26 -0.72 22.75
CA ALA A 190 -3.06 -0.31 24.15
C ALA A 190 -1.58 0.06 24.45
N SER A 191 -0.62 -0.63 23.84
CA SER A 191 0.80 -0.29 23.97
C SER A 191 1.19 0.98 23.22
N PHE A 192 0.55 1.30 22.09
CA PHE A 192 0.71 2.63 21.47
C PHE A 192 0.23 3.74 22.40
N CYS A 193 -0.97 3.59 22.99
CA CYS A 193 -1.51 4.57 23.95
C CYS A 193 -0.58 4.76 25.16
N GLN A 194 -0.05 3.65 25.71
CA GLN A 194 0.88 3.67 26.82
C GLN A 194 2.21 4.38 26.47
N VAL A 195 2.82 4.04 25.33
CA VAL A 195 4.11 4.61 24.92
C VAL A 195 3.97 6.10 24.59
N LEU A 196 2.86 6.51 23.99
CA LEU A 196 2.57 7.92 23.69
C LEU A 196 2.05 8.68 24.91
N ASN A 197 1.63 7.98 25.97
CA ASN A 197 0.95 8.52 27.14
C ASN A 197 -0.26 9.40 26.74
N GLN A 198 -1.09 8.87 25.82
CA GLN A 198 -2.26 9.53 25.25
C GLN A 198 -3.42 8.55 25.10
N GLU A 199 -4.63 9.03 25.37
CA GLU A 199 -5.85 8.33 24.97
C GLU A 199 -6.18 8.65 23.50
N PRO A 200 -6.68 7.66 22.72
CA PRO A 200 -6.99 7.88 21.32
C PRO A 200 -8.27 8.69 21.14
N ILE A 201 -8.28 9.53 20.12
CA ILE A 201 -9.44 10.28 19.65
C ILE A 201 -10.20 9.41 18.65
N LEU A 202 -11.52 9.32 18.77
CA LEU A 202 -12.35 8.68 17.76
C LEU A 202 -12.51 9.62 16.56
N PRO A 203 -12.40 9.13 15.31
CA PRO A 203 -12.73 9.89 14.12
C PRO A 203 -14.13 10.51 14.19
N ASP A 204 -14.25 11.77 13.78
CA ASP A 204 -15.55 12.35 13.46
C ASP A 204 -15.92 11.95 12.03
N TRP A 205 -16.78 10.95 11.91
CA TRP A 205 -17.19 10.38 10.62
C TRP A 205 -18.18 11.29 9.89
N THR A 206 -17.69 12.41 9.37
CA THR A 206 -18.50 13.40 8.62
C THR A 206 -19.03 12.83 7.31
N ASP A 207 -20.09 13.45 6.78
CA ASP A 207 -20.68 13.07 5.49
C ASP A 207 -19.66 13.10 4.35
N ASP A 208 -18.72 14.06 4.36
CA ASP A 208 -17.65 14.15 3.36
C ASP A 208 -16.74 12.92 3.36
N ILE A 209 -16.36 12.42 4.55
CA ILE A 209 -15.55 11.20 4.69
C ILE A 209 -16.33 9.99 4.17
N ILE A 210 -17.63 9.91 4.48
CA ILE A 210 -18.49 8.82 4.04
C ILE A 210 -18.70 8.85 2.52
N ASP A 211 -18.85 10.04 1.92
CA ASP A 211 -18.98 10.19 0.47
C ASP A 211 -17.67 9.87 -0.26
N GLN A 212 -16.53 10.25 0.32
CA GLN A 212 -15.22 9.80 -0.17
C GLN A 212 -15.08 8.28 -0.09
N ALA A 213 -15.52 7.64 1.00
CA ALA A 213 -15.52 6.19 1.13
C ALA A 213 -16.40 5.51 0.07
N LYS A 214 -17.57 6.08 -0.26
CA LYS A 214 -18.42 5.60 -1.35
C LYS A 214 -17.70 5.69 -2.69
N TYR A 215 -17.02 6.81 -2.97
CA TYR A 215 -16.21 6.94 -4.19
C TYR A 215 -15.07 5.90 -4.23
N LEU A 216 -14.36 5.69 -3.13
CA LEU A 216 -13.29 4.69 -3.03
C LEU A 216 -13.80 3.25 -3.23
N SER A 217 -15.08 2.99 -2.96
CA SER A 217 -15.73 1.70 -3.21
C SER A 217 -16.23 1.51 -4.65
N SER A 218 -16.18 2.55 -5.48
CA SER A 218 -16.67 2.51 -6.86
C SER A 218 -15.72 1.74 -7.76
N GLU A 219 -16.27 1.15 -8.83
CA GLU A 219 -15.46 0.54 -9.88
C GLU A 219 -14.57 1.57 -10.59
N GLU A 220 -15.04 2.81 -10.70
CA GLU A 220 -14.29 3.93 -11.27
C GLU A 220 -12.95 4.13 -10.55
N TRP A 221 -12.92 4.02 -9.23
CA TRP A 221 -11.69 4.14 -8.45
C TRP A 221 -10.90 2.83 -8.39
N ILE A 222 -11.56 1.72 -8.01
CA ILE A 222 -10.88 0.44 -7.80
C ILE A 222 -10.23 -0.05 -9.09
N PHE A 223 -10.92 0.07 -10.22
CA PHE A 223 -10.45 -0.34 -11.54
C PHE A 223 -9.97 0.82 -12.39
N ALA A 224 -9.85 2.02 -11.80
CA ALA A 224 -9.44 3.28 -12.45
C ALA A 224 -8.47 3.03 -13.60
N GLN A 225 -9.10 2.98 -14.78
CA GLN A 225 -8.51 2.73 -16.08
C GLN A 225 -7.67 1.44 -16.13
N SER A 226 -8.34 0.33 -16.45
CA SER A 226 -7.78 -0.84 -17.17
C SER A 226 -8.17 -0.81 -18.65
N PRO A 227 -7.58 0.07 -19.49
CA PRO A 227 -7.90 0.15 -20.91
C PRO A 227 -7.69 -1.17 -21.68
N ASP A 228 -8.36 -1.27 -22.82
CA ASP A 228 -7.97 -2.20 -23.88
C ASP A 228 -6.72 -1.65 -24.55
N PHE A 229 -5.57 -2.30 -24.33
CA PHE A 229 -4.28 -1.81 -24.79
C PHE A 229 -3.77 -2.59 -26.00
N THR A 230 -3.12 -1.88 -26.92
CA THR A 230 -2.59 -2.47 -28.16
C THR A 230 -1.19 -3.03 -27.98
N ALA A 231 -0.41 -2.47 -27.04
CA ALA A 231 0.95 -2.90 -26.77
C ALA A 231 1.31 -2.81 -25.27
N GLN A 232 2.23 -3.68 -24.85
CA GLN A 232 2.73 -3.75 -23.48
C GLN A 232 4.26 -3.75 -23.47
N ILE A 233 4.86 -2.89 -22.64
CA ILE A 233 6.28 -2.89 -22.30
C ILE A 233 6.38 -3.26 -20.82
N GLU A 234 7.22 -4.25 -20.49
CA GLU A 234 7.56 -4.55 -19.10
C GLU A 234 9.03 -4.22 -18.86
N GLU A 235 9.30 -3.35 -17.89
CA GLU A 235 10.67 -2.98 -17.51
C GLU A 235 10.84 -3.11 -16.00
N LYS A 236 11.88 -3.82 -15.58
CA LYS A 236 12.26 -3.93 -14.17
C LYS A 236 13.32 -2.89 -13.83
N THR A 237 13.04 -2.04 -12.84
CA THR A 237 13.99 -1.05 -12.32
C THR A 237 14.37 -1.35 -10.87
N VAL A 238 15.26 -0.53 -10.32
CA VAL A 238 15.61 -0.52 -8.89
C VAL A 238 14.44 -0.07 -8.00
N SER A 239 13.47 0.69 -8.53
CA SER A 239 12.36 1.26 -7.79
C SER A 239 11.12 0.36 -7.81
N GLY A 240 10.90 -0.42 -8.88
CA GLY A 240 9.74 -1.30 -9.03
C GLY A 240 9.74 -2.10 -10.34
N LEU A 241 8.73 -2.92 -10.55
CA LEU A 241 8.37 -3.45 -11.87
C LEU A 241 7.39 -2.47 -12.51
N PHE A 242 7.67 -2.03 -13.73
CA PHE A 242 6.79 -1.15 -14.50
C PHE A 242 6.22 -1.92 -15.69
N GLN A 243 4.91 -1.81 -15.87
CA GLN A 243 4.18 -2.34 -17.00
C GLN A 243 3.50 -1.17 -17.70
N VAL A 244 4.05 -0.75 -18.82
CA VAL A 244 3.49 0.31 -19.64
C VAL A 244 2.57 -0.31 -20.66
N PHE A 245 1.36 0.19 -20.68
CA PHE A 245 0.38 -0.17 -21.67
C PHE A 245 0.09 1.04 -22.55
N ILE A 246 0.14 0.81 -23.87
CA ILE A 246 0.03 1.86 -24.87
C ILE A 246 -1.20 1.58 -25.72
N GLU A 247 -2.14 2.52 -25.73
CA GLU A 247 -3.25 2.55 -26.67
C GLU A 247 -2.79 3.30 -27.92
N THR A 248 -2.96 2.67 -29.08
CA THR A 248 -2.59 3.28 -30.37
C THR A 248 -3.80 3.39 -31.29
N LYS A 249 -3.89 4.49 -32.04
CA LYS A 249 -4.86 4.67 -33.12
C LYS A 249 -4.20 5.42 -34.27
N ASP A 250 -4.37 4.90 -35.49
CA ASP A 250 -3.75 5.47 -36.70
C ASP A 250 -2.23 5.67 -36.57
N ASN A 251 -1.55 4.69 -35.96
CA ASN A 251 -0.11 4.70 -35.64
C ASN A 251 0.35 5.83 -34.70
N LYS A 252 -0.59 6.50 -34.02
CA LYS A 252 -0.31 7.50 -32.98
C LYS A 252 -0.65 6.96 -31.61
N ILE A 253 0.16 7.32 -30.62
CA ILE A 253 -0.10 7.05 -29.21
C ILE A 253 -1.30 7.89 -28.77
N LYS A 254 -2.36 7.23 -28.30
CA LYS A 254 -3.59 7.89 -27.80
C LYS A 254 -3.63 7.97 -26.30
N ALA A 255 -3.20 6.91 -25.63
CA ALA A 255 -3.10 6.85 -24.19
C ALA A 255 -1.89 6.01 -23.80
N ILE A 256 -1.26 6.39 -22.70
CA ILE A 256 -0.27 5.57 -22.01
C ILE A 256 -0.78 5.40 -20.59
N LYS A 257 -0.77 4.16 -20.13
CA LYS A 257 -1.01 3.83 -18.73
C LYS A 257 0.17 3.08 -18.19
N VAL A 258 0.62 3.42 -16.99
CA VAL A 258 1.73 2.71 -16.38
C VAL A 258 1.27 2.10 -15.07
N TYR A 259 1.35 0.77 -15.00
CA TYR A 259 1.20 0.07 -13.74
C TYR A 259 2.56 -0.19 -13.13
N THR A 260 2.68 0.03 -11.82
CA THR A 260 3.92 -0.20 -11.12
C THR A 260 3.69 -0.56 -9.65
N ASP A 261 4.58 -1.40 -9.12
CA ASP A 261 4.72 -1.63 -7.69
C ASP A 261 5.79 -0.73 -7.04
N SER A 262 6.27 0.27 -7.79
CA SER A 262 7.24 1.25 -7.31
C SER A 262 6.69 2.07 -6.14
N LEU A 263 7.63 2.41 -5.26
CA LEU A 263 7.41 3.26 -4.10
C LEU A 263 7.76 4.73 -4.40
N ASN A 264 8.20 5.05 -5.62
CA ASN A 264 8.57 6.41 -5.96
C ASN A 264 7.34 7.34 -5.86
N PRO A 265 7.34 8.32 -4.94
CA PRO A 265 6.19 9.20 -4.71
C PRO A 265 5.98 10.20 -5.86
N ARG A 266 7.00 10.43 -6.70
CA ARG A 266 6.96 11.35 -7.84
C ARG A 266 6.44 10.69 -9.10
N PHE A 267 6.15 9.39 -9.06
CA PHE A 267 5.52 8.72 -10.19
C PHE A 267 4.09 9.25 -10.37
N SER A 268 3.79 9.69 -11.58
CA SER A 268 2.46 10.01 -12.06
C SER A 268 2.30 9.52 -13.50
N ASP A 269 1.08 9.11 -13.89
CA ASP A 269 0.78 8.85 -15.30
C ASP A 269 1.07 10.10 -16.16
N GLU A 270 0.98 11.29 -15.58
CA GLU A 270 1.26 12.56 -16.25
C GLU A 270 2.70 12.70 -16.74
N ASN A 271 3.66 11.98 -16.15
CA ASN A 271 5.04 11.95 -16.63
C ASN A 271 5.13 11.48 -18.10
N PHE A 272 4.13 10.72 -18.57
CA PHE A 272 4.09 10.15 -19.92
C PHE A 272 3.23 10.96 -20.91
N ASN A 273 2.61 12.06 -20.46
CA ASN A 273 1.75 12.89 -21.32
C ASN A 273 2.50 13.49 -22.53
N THR A 274 3.82 13.66 -22.43
CA THR A 274 4.68 14.14 -23.51
C THR A 274 4.77 13.20 -24.71
N PHE A 275 4.39 11.93 -24.55
CA PHE A 275 4.36 10.93 -25.62
C PHE A 275 3.00 10.84 -26.33
N ILE A 276 1.95 11.44 -25.76
CA ILE A 276 0.60 11.42 -26.34
C ILE A 276 0.60 12.21 -27.65
N GLY A 277 0.10 11.59 -28.72
CA GLY A 277 0.10 12.16 -30.07
C GLY A 277 1.36 11.87 -30.89
N ASN A 278 2.42 11.31 -30.30
CA ASN A 278 3.61 10.88 -31.03
C ASN A 278 3.35 9.60 -31.83
N ASP A 279 4.22 9.31 -32.80
CA ASP A 279 4.18 8.05 -33.54
C ASP A 279 4.52 6.87 -32.63
N TYR A 280 3.77 5.78 -32.74
CA TYR A 280 4.12 4.52 -32.09
C TYR A 280 5.26 3.87 -32.90
N ASN A 281 6.48 3.98 -32.40
CA ASN A 281 7.68 3.46 -33.05
C ASN A 281 8.75 3.06 -32.01
N PRO A 282 9.79 2.30 -32.41
CA PRO A 282 10.84 1.86 -31.49
C PRO A 282 11.53 3.01 -30.74
N GLU A 283 11.80 4.14 -31.40
CA GLU A 283 12.47 5.29 -30.78
C GLU A 283 11.66 5.88 -29.61
N ASN A 284 10.35 6.07 -29.80
CA ASN A 284 9.48 6.56 -28.72
C ASN A 284 9.28 5.51 -27.63
N ASN A 285 9.26 4.22 -27.97
CA ASN A 285 9.23 3.14 -26.98
C ASN A 285 10.50 3.12 -26.13
N ASP A 286 11.67 3.31 -26.73
CA ASP A 286 12.95 3.39 -26.01
C ASP A 286 12.99 4.60 -25.07
N LYS A 287 12.51 5.77 -25.51
CA LYS A 287 12.39 6.97 -24.65
C LYS A 287 11.42 6.76 -23.48
N ILE A 288 10.33 6.03 -23.68
CA ILE A 288 9.42 5.64 -22.60
C ILE A 288 10.14 4.75 -21.58
N VAL A 289 10.95 3.79 -22.04
CA VAL A 289 11.76 2.92 -21.17
C VAL A 289 12.85 3.70 -20.43
N GLU A 290 13.51 4.64 -21.09
CA GLU A 290 14.49 5.52 -20.44
C GLU A 290 13.85 6.37 -19.34
N LEU A 291 12.66 6.93 -19.57
CA LEU A 291 11.92 7.66 -18.54
C LEU A 291 11.59 6.76 -17.33
N ILE A 292 11.13 5.53 -17.57
CA ILE A 292 10.87 4.56 -16.49
C ILE A 292 12.12 4.31 -15.65
N ARG A 293 13.30 4.19 -16.26
CA ARG A 293 14.56 3.95 -15.55
C ARG A 293 14.98 5.11 -14.65
N LEU A 294 14.46 6.31 -14.90
CA LEU A 294 14.68 7.50 -14.07
C LEU A 294 13.68 7.59 -12.89
N LEU A 295 12.61 6.80 -12.91
CA LEU A 295 11.57 6.71 -11.86
C LEU A 295 11.81 5.52 -10.92
#